data_AF-A0A920DSS4-F1
#
_entry.id   AF-A0A920DSS4-F1
#
_cell.length_a   1.000
_cell.length_b   1.000
_cell.length_c   1.000
_cell.angle_alpha   90.00
_cell.angle_beta   90.00
_cell.angle_gamma   90.00
#
_symmetry.space_group_name_H-M   'P 1'
#
loop_
_entity.id
_entity.type
_entity.pdbx_description
1 polymer ?
#
loop_
_entity_poly.entity_id
_entity_poly.type
_entity_poly.pdbx_seq_one_letter_code
_entity_poly.pdbx_strand_id
1 'polypeptide(L)'
;MIRLSILFLSIFSLIYGIYFLIFPYSFVNLTVAENTNIAWLRNLGGAITGLLFIGLLMIYLNTKGSIRLLNVIIITSIIQTSALIYSRIANEFSANNLIIIDITIYAAIIVTIYLLFISIRFKKLFI
;
A
#
# COMPACT_ATOMS: atom_id res chain seq x y z
N MET A 1 -12.18 9.12 -15.80
CA MET A 1 -12.42 8.65 -14.41
C MET A 1 -11.26 7.83 -13.87
N ILE A 2 -10.81 6.76 -14.53
CA ILE A 2 -9.74 5.87 -14.02
C ILE A 2 -8.39 6.58 -13.84
N ARG A 3 -8.03 7.48 -14.76
CA ARG A 3 -6.80 8.26 -14.62
C ARG A 3 -6.81 9.11 -13.33
N LEU A 4 -7.95 9.72 -13.00
CA LEU A 4 -8.09 10.51 -11.79
C LEU A 4 -8.02 9.63 -10.54
N SER A 5 -8.60 8.42 -10.57
CA SER A 5 -8.52 7.51 -9.43
C SER A 5 -7.11 6.99 -9.17
N ILE A 6 -6.31 6.76 -10.23
CA ILE A 6 -4.88 6.42 -10.08
C ILE A 6 -4.12 7.55 -9.38
N LEU A 7 -4.40 8.82 -9.74
CA LEU A 7 -3.81 9.97 -9.04
C LEU A 7 -4.23 10.03 -7.57
N PHE A 8 -5.51 9.81 -7.27
CA PHE A 8 -5.99 9.77 -5.89
C PHE A 8 -5.31 8.68 -5.07
N LEU A 9 -5.20 7.44 -5.60
CA LEU A 9 -4.47 6.37 -4.94
C LEU A 9 -3.00 6.74 -4.73
N SER A 10 -2.37 7.33 -5.75
CA SER A 10 -0.99 7.79 -5.67
C SER A 10 -0.79 8.75 -4.49
N ILE A 11 -1.61 9.79 -4.38
CA ILE A 11 -1.52 10.78 -3.29
C ILE A 11 -1.82 10.14 -1.93
N PHE A 12 -2.82 9.26 -1.86
CA PHE A 12 -3.12 8.53 -0.63
C PHE A 12 -1.94 7.68 -0.17
N SER A 13 -1.30 6.94 -1.09
CA SER A 13 -0.08 6.18 -0.81
C SER A 13 1.07 7.08 -0.37
N LEU A 14 1.21 8.28 -0.93
CA LEU A 14 2.23 9.23 -0.48
C LEU A 14 2.02 9.62 0.99
N ILE A 15 0.81 10.04 1.36
CA ILE A 15 0.49 10.48 2.72
C ILE A 15 0.76 9.34 3.71
N TYR A 16 0.25 8.15 3.40
CA TYR A 16 0.37 6.98 4.27
C TYR A 16 1.82 6.48 4.37
N GLY A 17 2.53 6.45 3.24
CA GLY A 17 3.93 6.06 3.20
C GLY A 17 4.84 7.05 3.93
N ILE A 18 4.62 8.35 3.78
CA ILE A 18 5.35 9.39 4.53
C ILE A 18 5.09 9.25 6.03
N TYR A 19 3.85 8.97 6.43
CA TYR A 19 3.52 8.78 7.84
C TYR A 19 4.35 7.66 8.47
N PHE A 20 4.43 6.49 7.84
CA PHE A 20 5.29 5.39 8.32
C PHE A 20 6.79 5.66 8.18
N LEU A 21 7.19 6.41 7.16
CA LEU A 21 8.61 6.71 6.92
C LEU A 21 9.17 7.73 7.92
N ILE A 22 8.43 8.80 8.21
CA ILE A 22 8.90 9.94 9.02
C ILE A 22 8.43 9.87 10.46
N PHE A 23 7.19 9.39 10.70
CA PHE A 23 6.56 9.35 12.02
C PHE A 23 6.27 7.93 12.54
N PRO A 24 7.18 6.95 12.42
CA PRO A 24 6.91 5.56 12.82
C PRO A 24 6.63 5.43 14.33
N TYR A 25 7.27 6.26 15.16
CA TYR A 25 7.05 6.26 16.62
C TYR A 25 5.61 6.54 17.00
N SER A 26 4.93 7.45 16.28
CA SER A 26 3.52 7.75 16.52
C SER A 26 2.65 6.52 16.32
N PHE A 27 2.92 5.73 15.28
CA PHE A 27 2.18 4.49 15.01
C PHE A 27 2.49 3.39 16.03
N VAL A 28 3.77 3.22 16.41
CA VAL A 28 4.18 2.27 17.46
C VAL A 28 3.51 2.60 18.78
N ASN A 29 3.48 3.87 19.18
CA ASN A 29 2.82 4.30 20.42
C ASN A 29 1.30 4.08 20.35
N LEU A 30 0.67 4.40 19.23
CA LEU A 30 -0.77 4.24 19.02
C LEU A 30 -1.20 2.76 19.05
N THR A 31 -0.38 1.88 18.51
CA THR A 31 -0.60 0.42 18.51
C THR A 31 -0.11 -0.27 19.77
N VAL A 32 0.64 0.45 20.63
CA VAL A 32 1.35 -0.10 21.79
C VAL A 32 2.19 -1.31 21.37
N ALA A 33 3.00 -1.12 20.33
CA ALA A 33 3.91 -2.12 19.78
C ALA A 33 5.35 -1.91 20.28
N GLU A 34 6.24 -2.86 19.99
CA GLU A 34 7.65 -2.73 20.34
C GLU A 34 8.38 -1.77 19.40
N ASN A 35 9.38 -1.06 19.95
CA ASN A 35 10.22 -0.14 19.19
C ASN A 35 11.06 -0.82 18.11
N THR A 36 11.25 -2.14 18.19
CA THR A 36 11.90 -2.95 17.13
C THR A 36 11.16 -2.83 15.79
N ASN A 37 9.86 -2.54 15.80
CA ASN A 37 9.05 -2.34 14.60
C ASN A 37 9.30 -1.00 13.88
N ILE A 38 10.04 -0.07 14.48
CA ILE A 38 10.30 1.24 13.86
C ILE A 38 11.05 1.08 12.54
N ALA A 39 12.08 0.22 12.51
CA ALA A 39 12.84 -0.03 11.29
C ALA A 39 11.96 -0.66 10.20
N TRP A 40 11.09 -1.59 10.57
CA TRP A 40 10.12 -2.22 9.68
C TRP A 40 9.11 -1.22 9.12
N LEU A 41 8.56 -0.33 9.96
CA LEU A 41 7.64 0.73 9.53
C LEU A 41 8.32 1.70 8.57
N ARG A 42 9.57 2.09 8.82
CA ARG A 42 10.31 2.96 7.88
C ARG A 42 10.52 2.27 6.53
N ASN A 43 10.86 0.99 6.52
CA ASN A 43 11.00 0.21 5.30
C ASN A 43 9.66 0.12 4.55
N LEU A 44 8.56 -0.18 5.25
CA LEU A 44 7.21 -0.19 4.69
C LEU A 44 6.82 1.17 4.11
N GLY A 45 7.09 2.27 4.82
CA GLY A 45 6.87 3.63 4.34
C GLY A 45 7.66 3.92 3.06
N GLY A 46 8.92 3.49 3.00
CA GLY A 46 9.76 3.56 1.79
C GLY A 46 9.18 2.75 0.63
N ALA A 47 8.70 1.54 0.87
CA ALA A 47 8.08 0.70 -0.15
C ALA A 47 6.76 1.33 -0.67
N ILE A 48 5.91 1.86 0.22
CA ILE A 48 4.64 2.49 -0.16
C ILE A 48 4.90 3.79 -0.95
N THR A 49 5.83 4.63 -0.51
CA THR A 49 6.17 5.86 -1.25
C THR A 49 6.85 5.55 -2.58
N GLY A 50 7.85 4.66 -2.59
CA GLY A 50 8.63 4.34 -3.78
C GLY A 50 7.87 3.53 -4.82
N LEU A 51 7.16 2.48 -4.41
CA LEU A 51 6.47 1.61 -5.36
C LEU A 51 5.06 2.08 -5.67
N LEU A 52 4.24 2.33 -4.64
CA LEU A 52 2.84 2.70 -4.85
C LEU A 52 2.71 4.15 -5.31
N PHE A 53 3.25 5.12 -4.58
CA PHE A 53 3.13 6.53 -4.99
C PHE A 53 3.87 6.80 -6.31
N ILE A 54 5.19 6.60 -6.38
CA ILE A 54 5.92 6.93 -7.62
C ILE A 54 5.41 6.07 -8.79
N GLY A 55 5.17 4.77 -8.57
CA GLY A 55 4.69 3.88 -9.63
C GLY A 55 3.32 4.30 -10.18
N LEU A 56 2.35 4.62 -9.32
CA LEU A 56 1.03 5.09 -9.76
C LEU A 56 1.09 6.49 -10.38
N LEU A 57 1.94 7.38 -9.87
CA LEU A 57 2.17 8.70 -10.46
C LEU A 57 2.74 8.56 -11.88
N MET A 58 3.69 7.66 -12.10
CA MET A 58 4.24 7.40 -13.44
C MET A 58 3.17 6.88 -14.41
N ILE A 59 2.30 5.97 -13.95
CA ILE A 59 1.15 5.48 -14.74
C ILE A 59 0.18 6.63 -15.06
N TYR A 60 -0.06 7.52 -14.10
CA TYR A 60 -0.90 8.70 -14.30
C TYR A 60 -0.33 9.65 -15.35
N LEU A 61 0.98 9.93 -15.28
CA LEU A 61 1.68 10.83 -16.20
C LEU A 61 1.73 10.24 -17.62
N ASN A 62 2.06 8.96 -17.75
CA ASN A 62 2.11 8.27 -19.04
C ASN A 62 1.38 6.92 -18.99
N THR A 63 0.12 6.95 -19.40
CA THR A 63 -0.81 5.82 -19.34
C THR A 63 -0.57 4.81 -20.48
N LYS A 64 0.05 5.24 -21.59
CA LYS A 64 0.33 4.38 -22.74
C LYS A 64 1.57 3.52 -22.45
N GLY A 65 1.42 2.20 -22.47
CA GLY A 65 2.53 1.26 -22.25
C GLY A 65 2.86 0.95 -20.78
N SER A 66 2.12 1.52 -19.83
CA SER A 66 2.38 1.35 -18.39
C SER A 66 1.78 0.07 -17.78
N ILE A 67 1.23 -0.83 -18.60
CA ILE A 67 0.57 -2.06 -18.14
C ILE A 67 1.51 -2.97 -17.35
N ARG A 68 2.80 -3.02 -17.73
CA ARG A 68 3.81 -3.83 -17.05
C ARG A 68 4.08 -3.30 -15.64
N LEU A 69 4.20 -1.98 -15.49
CA LEU A 69 4.38 -1.33 -14.19
C LEU A 69 3.15 -1.52 -13.31
N LEU A 70 1.94 -1.37 -13.88
CA LEU A 70 0.69 -1.63 -13.16
C LEU A 70 0.62 -3.07 -12.64
N ASN A 71 1.04 -4.06 -13.45
CA ASN A 71 1.08 -5.45 -13.03
C ASN A 71 2.08 -5.68 -11.89
N VAL A 72 3.27 -5.08 -11.94
CA VAL A 72 4.25 -5.16 -10.84
C VAL A 72 3.65 -4.61 -9.55
N ILE A 73 3.03 -3.43 -9.60
CA ILE A 73 2.38 -2.82 -8.43
C ILE A 73 1.30 -3.74 -7.86
N ILE A 74 0.42 -4.27 -8.71
CA ILE A 74 -0.66 -5.18 -8.29
C ILE A 74 -0.10 -6.43 -7.62
N ILE A 75 0.87 -7.09 -8.25
CA ILE A 75 1.46 -8.32 -7.72
C ILE A 75 2.12 -8.04 -6.37
N THR A 76 2.87 -6.94 -6.24
CA THR A 76 3.48 -6.58 -4.96
C THR A 76 2.43 -6.26 -3.91
N SER A 77 1.36 -5.54 -4.24
CA SER A 77 0.26 -5.25 -3.31
C SER A 77 -0.45 -6.52 -2.83
N ILE A 78 -0.66 -7.50 -3.72
CA ILE A 78 -1.22 -8.80 -3.35
C ILE A 78 -0.28 -9.51 -2.37
N ILE A 79 1.01 -9.63 -2.71
CA ILE A 79 1.99 -10.32 -1.86
C ILE A 79 2.10 -9.66 -0.49
N GLN A 80 2.22 -8.33 -0.43
CA GLN A 80 2.31 -7.59 0.83
C GLN A 80 1.03 -7.74 1.67
N THR A 81 -0.15 -7.63 1.04
CA THR A 81 -1.42 -7.78 1.75
C THR A 81 -1.61 -9.20 2.27
N SER A 82 -1.29 -10.22 1.46
CA SER A 82 -1.33 -11.62 1.90
C SER A 82 -0.36 -11.91 3.04
N ALA A 83 0.85 -11.34 3.01
CA ALA A 83 1.82 -11.45 4.10
C ALA A 83 1.27 -10.82 5.39
N LEU A 84 0.68 -9.63 5.32
CA LEU A 84 0.07 -8.98 6.49
C LEU A 84 -1.09 -9.79 7.08
N ILE A 85 -1.95 -10.36 6.22
CA ILE A 85 -3.05 -11.24 6.65
C ILE A 85 -2.48 -12.48 7.34
N TYR A 86 -1.46 -13.12 6.75
CA TYR A 86 -0.81 -14.28 7.35
C TYR A 86 -0.22 -13.95 8.71
N SER A 87 0.59 -12.88 8.82
CA SER A 87 1.17 -12.44 10.09
C SER A 87 0.12 -12.11 11.14
N ARG A 88 -1.07 -11.64 10.72
CA ARG A 88 -2.19 -11.42 11.62
C ARG A 88 -2.79 -12.72 12.16
N ILE A 89 -2.97 -13.72 11.30
CA ILE A 89 -3.48 -15.05 11.67
C ILE A 89 -2.49 -15.79 12.56
N ALA A 90 -1.19 -15.67 12.26
CA ALA A 90 -0.10 -16.25 13.02
C ALA A 90 0.22 -15.49 14.33
N ASN A 91 -0.45 -14.36 14.60
CA ASN A 91 -0.22 -13.48 15.75
C ASN A 91 1.26 -13.00 15.88
N GLU A 92 1.88 -12.66 14.76
CA GLU A 92 3.28 -12.21 14.71
C GLU A 92 3.44 -10.71 15.04
N PHE A 93 2.34 -9.95 15.09
CA PHE A 93 2.38 -8.54 15.46
C PHE A 93 2.64 -8.38 16.96
N SER A 94 3.66 -7.60 17.31
CA SER A 94 3.94 -7.25 18.71
C SER A 94 2.98 -6.18 19.30
N ALA A 95 1.94 -5.78 18.56
CA ALA A 95 1.05 -4.70 18.93
C ALA A 95 -0.02 -5.18 19.91
N ASN A 96 -0.23 -4.47 21.02
CA ASN A 96 -1.33 -4.79 21.94
C ASN A 96 -2.69 -4.30 21.41
N ASN A 97 -2.71 -3.19 20.66
CA ASN A 97 -3.94 -2.68 20.06
C ASN A 97 -4.11 -3.18 18.62
N LEU A 98 -4.65 -4.39 18.51
CA LEU A 98 -4.84 -5.09 17.23
C LEU A 98 -5.88 -4.43 16.32
N ILE A 99 -6.81 -3.64 16.87
CA ILE A 99 -7.86 -2.97 16.08
C ILE A 99 -7.24 -2.06 15.02
N ILE A 100 -6.20 -1.32 15.40
CA ILE A 100 -5.50 -0.44 14.46
C ILE A 100 -4.81 -1.25 13.37
N ILE A 101 -4.15 -2.36 13.74
CA ILE A 101 -3.51 -3.26 12.78
C ILE A 101 -4.56 -3.79 11.79
N ASP A 102 -5.70 -4.25 12.28
CA ASP A 102 -6.80 -4.76 11.45
C ASP A 102 -7.30 -3.68 10.48
N ILE A 103 -7.46 -2.42 10.92
CA ILE A 103 -7.81 -1.30 10.04
C ILE A 103 -6.77 -1.11 8.92
N THR A 104 -5.47 -1.20 9.24
CA THR A 104 -4.42 -1.08 8.22
C THR A 104 -4.46 -2.22 7.20
N ILE A 105 -4.76 -3.45 7.64
CA ILE A 105 -4.92 -4.63 6.78
C ILE A 105 -6.14 -4.45 5.87
N TYR A 106 -7.28 -4.02 6.41
CA TYR A 106 -8.48 -3.75 5.60
C TYR A 106 -8.24 -2.67 4.56
N ALA A 107 -7.51 -1.60 4.90
CA ALA A 107 -7.12 -0.58 3.93
C ALA A 107 -6.26 -1.17 2.78
N ALA A 108 -5.29 -2.03 3.11
CA ALA A 108 -4.46 -2.71 2.11
C ALA A 108 -5.28 -3.63 1.20
N ILE A 109 -6.25 -4.38 1.75
CA ILE A 109 -7.18 -5.21 0.99
C ILE A 109 -7.99 -4.36 0.01
N ILE A 110 -8.58 -3.26 0.47
CA ILE A 110 -9.40 -2.37 -0.37
C ILE A 110 -8.57 -1.81 -1.52
N VAL A 111 -7.37 -1.30 -1.24
CA VAL A 111 -6.46 -0.77 -2.27
C VAL A 111 -6.10 -1.86 -3.29
N THR A 112 -5.78 -3.07 -2.83
CA THR A 112 -5.41 -4.20 -3.70
C THR A 112 -6.56 -4.62 -4.62
N ILE A 113 -7.77 -4.76 -4.08
CA ILE A 113 -8.98 -5.05 -4.87
C ILE A 113 -9.24 -3.95 -5.89
N TYR A 114 -9.06 -2.69 -5.48
CA TYR A 114 -9.26 -1.55 -6.38
C TYR A 114 -8.24 -1.52 -7.52
N LEU A 115 -6.97 -1.85 -7.25
CA LEU A 115 -5.95 -1.96 -8.29
C LEU A 115 -6.25 -3.09 -9.28
N LEU A 116 -6.77 -4.23 -8.81
CA LEU A 116 -7.26 -5.31 -9.68
C LEU A 116 -8.41 -4.83 -10.57
N PHE A 117 -9.38 -4.11 -10.00
CA PHE A 117 -10.47 -3.51 -10.75
C PHE A 117 -9.96 -2.53 -11.81
N ILE A 118 -8.98 -1.68 -11.46
CA ILE A 118 -8.32 -0.78 -12.43
C ILE A 118 -7.73 -1.61 -13.56
N SER A 119 -6.96 -2.67 -13.30
CA SER A 119 -6.32 -3.50 -14.34
C SER A 119 -7.31 -4.07 -15.35
N ILE A 120 -8.44 -4.62 -14.87
CA ILE A 120 -9.51 -5.16 -15.73
C ILE A 120 -10.06 -4.07 -16.65
N ARG A 121 -10.27 -2.86 -16.12
CA ARG A 121 -10.77 -1.72 -16.90
C ARG A 121 -9.69 -1.10 -17.81
N PHE A 122 -8.43 -1.12 -17.39
CA PHE A 122 -7.29 -0.57 -18.13
C PHE A 122 -7.09 -1.32 -19.45
N LYS A 123 -7.22 -2.66 -19.43
CA LYS A 123 -7.17 -3.51 -20.64
C LYS A 123 -8.29 -3.22 -21.64
N LYS A 124 -9.45 -2.71 -21.19
CA LYS A 124 -10.59 -2.37 -22.06
C LYS A 124 -10.50 -0.97 -22.70
N LEU A 125 -9.61 -0.10 -22.21
CA LEU A 125 -9.55 1.32 -22.60
C LEU A 125 -8.31 1.69 -23.41
N PHE A 126 -7.25 0.88 -23.38
CA PHE A 126 -5.94 1.21 -23.93
C PHE A 126 -5.30 0.10 -24.79
N ILE A 127 -6.04 -0.97 -25.04
CA ILE A 127 -5.81 -1.95 -26.11
C ILE A 127 -6.93 -1.72 -27.13
#